data_AF-A0A7R7CLG1-F1
#
_entry.id   AF-A0A7R7CLG1-F1
#
_cell.length_a   1.000
_cell.length_b   1.000
_cell.length_c   1.000
_cell.angle_alpha   90.00
_cell.angle_beta   90.00
_cell.angle_gamma   90.00
#
_symmetry.space_group_name_H-M   'P 1'
#
loop_
_entity.id
_entity.type
_entity.pdbx_description
1 polymer ?
#
loop_
_entity_poly.entity_id
_entity_poly.type
_entity_poly.pdbx_seq_one_letter_code
_entity_poly.pdbx_strand_id
1 'polypeptide(L)'
;MTYPSRVESQVAPIDPRSVPDPVNGKPINADAKNTLLLLACGSAKIETDVSVPLYNLYSGPIWQDLRANGRDIPLRNIFVLSGKHGFASVMTYARPYEEKISAQKVDALIERGIFANAPSPVRGGMPGPNVYGNVYRPETFSGKAVSGPYSQVIIYGSGEYRRAFNAITAQLIQAGVIAPTAPIVATHGSILQQRKQFNEFLRAAQGAGAALDVTVEQVRTDVGWSLDQSQKSAPAFQMSLF
;
A
#
# COMPACT_ATOMS: atom_id res chain seq x y z
N MET A 1 4.35 19.06 25.81
CA MET A 1 4.62 19.52 24.44
C MET A 1 3.44 19.07 23.59
N THR A 2 2.45 19.94 23.42
CA THR A 2 1.17 19.65 22.79
C THR A 2 1.36 19.79 21.28
N TYR A 3 1.21 18.71 20.52
CA TYR A 3 1.23 18.77 19.06
C TYR A 3 0.01 19.59 18.61
N PRO A 4 0.15 20.53 17.66
CA PRO A 4 -0.96 21.40 17.29
C PRO A 4 -2.09 20.55 16.71
N SER A 5 -3.30 20.78 17.20
CA SER A 5 -4.60 20.28 16.73
C SER A 5 -4.93 20.62 15.27
N ARG A 6 -3.93 20.99 14.46
CA ARG A 6 -4.05 21.55 13.11
C ARG A 6 -3.94 20.50 12.01
N VAL A 7 -3.28 19.36 12.25
CA VAL A 7 -3.09 18.32 11.23
C VAL A 7 -4.40 17.58 10.92
N GLU A 8 -5.25 17.34 11.93
CA GLU A 8 -6.58 16.73 11.73
C GLU A 8 -7.50 17.59 10.83
N SER A 9 -7.35 18.91 10.85
CA SER A 9 -8.13 19.83 10.00
C SER A 9 -7.68 19.90 8.53
N GLN A 10 -6.57 19.25 8.17
CA GLN A 10 -5.93 19.41 6.86
C GLN A 10 -6.03 18.19 5.93
N VAL A 11 -6.46 17.03 6.42
CA VAL A 11 -6.62 15.84 5.57
C VAL A 11 -8.06 15.74 5.11
N ALA A 12 -8.27 15.87 3.81
CA ALA A 12 -9.59 15.70 3.22
C ALA A 12 -10.01 14.22 3.28
N PRO A 13 -11.27 13.93 3.66
CA PRO A 13 -11.85 12.62 3.44
C PRO A 13 -11.74 12.24 1.96
N ILE A 14 -11.47 10.96 1.68
CA ILE A 14 -11.43 10.42 0.32
C ILE A 14 -12.70 9.61 0.12
N ASP A 15 -13.40 9.84 -0.99
CA ASP A 15 -14.48 8.95 -1.44
C ASP A 15 -13.87 7.60 -1.86
N PRO A 16 -14.28 6.46 -1.26
CA PRO A 16 -13.81 5.13 -1.65
C PRO A 16 -13.95 4.80 -3.14
N ARG A 17 -14.87 5.45 -3.84
CA ARG A 17 -15.12 5.27 -5.27
C ARG A 17 -14.22 6.12 -6.15
N SER A 18 -13.49 7.07 -5.57
CA SER A 18 -12.65 8.04 -6.29
C SER A 18 -11.26 8.17 -5.67
N VAL A 19 -10.68 7.04 -5.26
CA VAL A 19 -9.31 7.00 -4.72
C VAL A 19 -8.30 7.34 -5.82
N PRO A 20 -7.48 8.40 -5.65
CA PRO A 20 -6.47 8.76 -6.64
C PRO A 20 -5.34 7.73 -6.69
N ASP A 21 -4.71 7.55 -7.86
CA ASP A 21 -3.47 6.77 -7.96
C ASP A 21 -2.27 7.68 -7.64
N PRO A 22 -1.53 7.43 -6.53
CA PRO A 22 -0.40 8.28 -6.14
C PRO A 22 0.89 7.95 -6.89
N VAL A 23 0.91 6.89 -7.72
CA VAL A 23 2.10 6.51 -8.52
C VAL A 23 2.46 7.63 -9.49
N ASN A 24 3.72 8.06 -9.47
CA ASN A 24 4.14 9.29 -10.17
C ASN A 24 5.29 9.11 -11.16
N GLY A 25 5.66 7.86 -11.49
CA GLY A 25 6.67 7.55 -12.50
C GLY A 25 8.11 7.98 -12.14
N LYS A 26 8.34 8.46 -10.92
CA LYS A 26 9.68 8.86 -10.49
C LYS A 26 10.51 7.64 -10.12
N PRO A 27 11.83 7.65 -10.42
CA PRO A 27 12.72 6.57 -10.03
C PRO A 27 12.86 6.50 -8.50
N ILE A 28 13.07 5.30 -7.97
CA ILE A 28 13.39 5.09 -6.56
C ILE A 28 14.80 5.59 -6.26
N ASN A 29 14.95 6.37 -5.18
CA ASN A 29 16.24 6.86 -4.70
C ASN A 29 16.91 5.80 -3.80
N ALA A 30 18.24 5.85 -3.72
CA ALA A 30 19.03 5.05 -2.78
C ALA A 30 18.91 5.58 -1.33
N ASP A 31 17.70 5.56 -0.76
CA ASP A 31 17.37 6.07 0.57
C ASP A 31 16.46 5.11 1.36
N ALA A 32 16.94 3.89 1.59
CA ALA A 32 16.23 2.86 2.34
C ALA A 32 15.76 3.33 3.74
N LYS A 33 16.53 4.20 4.40
CA LYS A 33 16.24 4.68 5.77
C LYS A 33 14.99 5.56 5.86
N ASN A 34 14.65 6.27 4.78
CA ASN A 34 13.45 7.11 4.68
C ASN A 34 12.43 6.57 3.66
N THR A 35 12.52 5.28 3.33
CA THR A 35 11.53 4.58 2.51
C THR A 35 10.37 4.09 3.37
N LEU A 36 9.13 4.46 3.01
CA LEU A 36 7.90 3.84 3.52
C LEU A 36 7.56 2.61 2.67
N LEU A 37 7.33 1.47 3.30
CA LEU A 37 6.95 0.24 2.64
C LEU A 37 5.54 -0.21 3.06
N LEU A 38 4.63 -0.32 2.08
CA LEU A 38 3.25 -0.77 2.28
C LEU A 38 3.05 -2.14 1.63
N LEU A 39 2.67 -3.13 2.43
CA LEU A 39 2.55 -4.52 2.01
C LEU A 39 1.15 -5.08 2.24
N ALA A 40 0.58 -5.77 1.25
CA ALA A 40 -0.55 -6.65 1.49
C ALA A 40 -0.13 -7.76 2.48
N CYS A 41 -1.05 -8.19 3.35
CA CYS A 41 -0.75 -9.30 4.25
C CYS A 41 -0.44 -10.59 3.47
N GLY A 42 0.47 -11.41 4.00
CA GLY A 42 0.71 -12.75 3.47
C GLY A 42 -0.40 -13.71 3.86
N SER A 43 -0.80 -14.60 2.95
CA SER A 43 -1.66 -15.74 3.28
C SER A 43 -0.92 -16.68 4.23
N ALA A 44 0.30 -17.07 3.88
CA ALA A 44 1.13 -17.96 4.68
C ALA A 44 1.66 -17.29 5.95
N LYS A 45 1.45 -17.96 7.08
CA LYS A 45 1.95 -17.60 8.41
C LYS A 45 2.67 -18.81 9.00
N ILE A 46 3.62 -18.59 9.90
CA ILE A 46 4.21 -19.68 10.67
C ILE A 46 3.18 -20.23 11.67
N GLU A 47 3.20 -21.53 11.91
CA GLU A 47 2.41 -22.15 12.98
C GLU A 47 3.08 -21.88 14.33
N THR A 48 2.34 -21.29 15.28
CA THR A 48 2.85 -20.97 16.62
C THR A 48 1.73 -20.65 17.61
N ASP A 49 1.89 -21.05 18.87
CA ASP A 49 0.93 -20.76 19.95
C ASP A 49 1.20 -19.41 20.66
N VAL A 50 2.36 -18.81 20.40
CA VAL A 50 2.76 -17.54 20.99
C VAL A 50 2.55 -16.40 20.01
N SER A 51 2.31 -15.21 20.55
CA SER A 51 2.23 -14.02 19.72
C SER A 51 3.63 -13.63 19.26
N VAL A 52 3.82 -13.38 17.96
CA VAL A 52 5.09 -12.94 17.37
C VAL A 52 4.89 -11.67 16.54
N PRO A 53 5.93 -10.87 16.26
CA PRO A 53 5.82 -9.72 15.36
C PRO A 53 5.31 -10.15 13.99
N LEU A 54 4.47 -9.34 13.33
CA LEU A 54 3.97 -9.62 11.99
C LEU A 54 5.09 -9.87 10.97
N TYR A 55 6.22 -9.18 11.10
CA TYR A 55 7.43 -9.42 10.30
C TYR A 55 7.93 -10.87 10.36
N ASN A 56 7.81 -11.50 11.53
CA ASN A 56 8.20 -12.90 11.75
C ASN A 56 7.04 -13.86 11.48
N LEU A 57 5.80 -13.42 11.71
CA LEU A 57 4.61 -14.24 11.52
C LEU A 57 4.43 -14.64 10.05
N TYR A 58 4.56 -13.70 9.11
CA TYR A 58 4.32 -14.00 7.71
C TYR A 58 5.51 -14.72 7.06
N SER A 59 5.21 -15.88 6.46
CA SER A 59 6.19 -16.81 5.89
C SER A 59 6.16 -16.88 4.36
N GLY A 60 5.19 -16.22 3.72
CA GLY A 60 5.01 -16.26 2.26
C GLY A 60 6.18 -15.68 1.46
N PRO A 61 6.24 -15.96 0.13
CA PRO A 61 7.39 -15.59 -0.71
C PRO A 61 7.76 -14.11 -0.65
N ILE A 62 6.77 -13.21 -0.58
CA ILE A 62 7.04 -11.77 -0.51
C ILE A 62 7.78 -11.36 0.77
N TRP A 63 7.53 -12.06 1.88
CA TRP A 63 8.19 -11.80 3.16
C TRP A 63 9.59 -12.38 3.19
N GLN A 64 9.83 -13.47 2.45
CA GLN A 64 11.17 -14.01 2.21
C GLN A 64 11.98 -13.02 1.36
N ASP A 65 11.40 -12.51 0.28
CA ASP A 65 11.98 -11.49 -0.60
C ASP A 65 12.34 -10.22 0.21
N LEU A 66 11.45 -9.74 1.07
CA LEU A 66 11.70 -8.62 1.97
C LEU A 66 12.88 -8.88 2.92
N ARG A 67 12.93 -10.05 3.57
CA ARG A 67 14.02 -10.41 4.48
C ARG A 67 15.37 -10.54 3.76
N ALA A 68 15.35 -11.02 2.52
CA ALA A 68 16.54 -11.17 1.70
C ALA A 68 17.05 -9.81 1.21
N ASN A 69 16.16 -8.97 0.67
CA ASN A 69 16.52 -7.81 -0.14
C ASN A 69 16.16 -6.47 0.49
N GLY A 70 15.53 -6.41 1.67
CA GLY A 70 14.99 -5.20 2.31
C GLY A 70 15.67 -4.79 3.62
N ARG A 71 16.88 -5.29 3.89
CA ARG A 71 17.54 -5.22 5.21
C ARG A 71 17.79 -3.81 5.73
N ASP A 72 18.00 -2.84 4.86
CA ASP A 72 18.29 -1.46 5.27
C ASP A 72 17.04 -0.61 5.46
N ILE A 73 15.85 -1.14 5.10
CA ILE A 73 14.58 -0.48 5.38
C ILE A 73 14.24 -0.74 6.85
N PRO A 74 14.14 0.30 7.70
CA PRO A 74 13.81 0.13 9.10
C PRO A 74 12.44 -0.53 9.28
N LEU A 75 12.32 -1.52 10.17
CA LEU A 75 11.04 -2.20 10.43
C LEU A 75 9.90 -1.24 10.82
N ARG A 76 10.23 -0.12 11.47
CA ARG A 76 9.26 0.94 11.80
C ARG A 76 8.64 1.62 10.57
N ASN A 77 9.29 1.54 9.41
CA ASN A 77 8.82 2.08 8.14
C ASN A 77 8.03 1.06 7.31
N ILE A 78 7.80 -0.15 7.84
CA ILE A 78 7.11 -1.20 7.11
C ILE A 78 5.73 -1.41 7.74
N PHE A 79 4.70 -1.22 6.93
CA PHE A 79 3.30 -1.38 7.31
C PHE A 79 2.63 -2.42 6.44
N VAL A 80 1.72 -3.16 7.05
CA VAL A 80 0.93 -4.19 6.40
C VAL A 80 -0.53 -3.84 6.49
N LEU A 81 -1.27 -3.99 5.40
CA LEU A 81 -2.72 -4.03 5.45
C LEU A 81 -3.16 -5.48 5.67
N SER A 82 -3.75 -5.72 6.84
CA SER A 82 -4.25 -7.02 7.29
C SER A 82 -5.77 -7.06 7.26
N GLY A 83 -6.31 -8.19 6.79
CA GLY A 83 -7.74 -8.49 6.91
C GLY A 83 -8.24 -8.45 8.35
N LYS A 84 -7.42 -8.80 9.35
CA LYS A 84 -7.76 -8.74 10.78
C LYS A 84 -7.44 -7.39 11.41
N HIS A 85 -6.25 -6.85 11.18
CA HIS A 85 -5.77 -5.71 11.96
C HIS A 85 -5.91 -4.34 11.26
N GLY A 86 -6.29 -4.31 9.98
CA GLY A 86 -6.14 -3.08 9.19
C GLY A 86 -4.66 -2.77 8.97
N PHE A 87 -4.29 -1.49 8.97
CA PHE A 87 -2.93 -0.99 8.71
C PHE A 87 -1.90 -1.20 9.85
N ALA A 88 -1.47 -2.42 10.14
CA ALA A 88 -0.53 -2.64 11.24
C ALA A 88 0.93 -2.31 10.87
N SER A 89 1.71 -1.80 11.82
CA SER A 89 3.18 -1.88 11.74
C SER A 89 3.62 -3.35 11.76
N VAL A 90 4.66 -3.72 11.04
CA VAL A 90 5.18 -5.11 11.07
C VAL A 90 5.77 -5.53 12.42
N MET A 91 5.97 -4.58 13.34
CA MET A 91 6.36 -4.86 14.73
C MET A 91 5.16 -5.23 15.62
N THR A 92 3.93 -5.12 15.12
CA THR A 92 2.72 -5.53 15.85
C THR A 92 2.77 -7.02 16.14
N TYR A 93 2.45 -7.43 17.36
CA TYR A 93 2.43 -8.83 17.76
C TYR A 93 1.07 -9.45 17.43
N ALA A 94 1.07 -10.63 16.81
CA ALA A 94 -0.14 -11.42 16.56
C ALA A 94 0.16 -12.92 16.65
N ARG A 95 -0.88 -13.70 16.98
CA ARG A 95 -0.94 -15.15 16.73
C ARG A 95 -1.36 -15.42 15.28
N PRO A 96 -1.15 -16.62 14.73
CA PRO A 96 -1.70 -17.01 13.42
C PRO A 96 -3.21 -16.75 13.33
N TYR A 97 -3.68 -16.32 12.17
CA TYR A 97 -5.07 -15.98 11.91
C TYR A 97 -5.39 -16.08 10.42
N GLU A 98 -6.65 -16.32 10.08
CA GLU A 98 -7.12 -16.33 8.70
C GLU A 98 -8.27 -15.34 8.52
N GLU A 99 -7.95 -14.19 7.93
CA GLU A 99 -8.94 -13.16 7.61
C GLU A 99 -8.54 -12.43 6.35
N LYS A 100 -9.40 -12.46 5.33
CA LYS A 100 -9.20 -11.75 4.06
C LYS A 100 -9.72 -10.32 4.18
N ILE A 101 -9.04 -9.38 3.53
CA ILE A 101 -9.59 -8.03 3.38
C ILE A 101 -10.84 -8.09 2.49
N SER A 102 -11.93 -7.44 2.89
CA SER A 102 -13.15 -7.29 2.11
C SER A 102 -13.26 -5.89 1.54
N ALA A 103 -14.03 -5.73 0.45
CA ALA A 103 -14.26 -4.42 -0.15
C ALA A 103 -14.91 -3.44 0.84
N GLN A 104 -15.91 -3.89 1.59
CA GLN A 104 -16.55 -3.10 2.64
C GLN A 104 -15.56 -2.64 3.72
N LYS A 105 -14.60 -3.50 4.09
CA LYS A 105 -13.57 -3.12 5.05
C LYS A 105 -12.61 -2.09 4.47
N VAL A 106 -12.25 -2.20 3.19
CA VAL A 106 -11.44 -1.19 2.50
C VAL A 106 -12.18 0.14 2.39
N ASP A 107 -13.47 0.14 2.04
CA ASP A 107 -14.28 1.36 1.98
C ASP A 107 -14.31 2.05 3.35
N ALA A 108 -14.56 1.29 4.42
CA ALA A 108 -14.52 1.82 5.78
C ALA A 108 -13.13 2.35 6.17
N LEU A 109 -12.04 1.74 5.71
CA LEU A 109 -10.68 2.25 5.95
C LEU A 109 -10.42 3.55 5.20
N ILE A 110 -10.90 3.67 3.96
CA ILE A 110 -10.73 4.87 3.13
C ILE A 110 -11.55 6.03 3.70
N GLU A 111 -12.82 5.80 4.04
CA GLU A 111 -13.72 6.81 4.62
C GLU A 111 -13.20 7.35 5.94
N ARG A 112 -12.67 6.47 6.81
CA ARG A 112 -12.13 6.86 8.11
C ARG A 112 -10.75 7.52 8.00
N GLY A 113 -10.00 7.21 6.94
CA GLY A 113 -8.69 7.77 6.64
C GLY A 113 -7.59 7.49 7.67
N ILE A 114 -6.51 8.27 7.59
CA ILE A 114 -5.33 8.17 8.49
C ILE A 114 -5.62 8.55 9.95
N PHE A 115 -6.82 9.02 10.28
CA PHE A 115 -7.26 9.40 11.63
C PHE A 115 -8.34 8.48 12.16
N ALA A 116 -8.54 7.32 11.54
CA ALA A 116 -9.44 6.30 12.04
C ALA A 116 -9.09 5.97 13.50
N ASN A 117 -9.82 6.57 14.44
CA ASN A 117 -9.88 6.06 15.79
C ASN A 117 -10.45 4.64 15.66
N ALA A 118 -9.61 3.64 15.94
CA ALA A 118 -10.12 2.33 16.31
C ALA A 118 -11.19 2.58 17.38
N PRO A 119 -12.37 1.94 17.33
CA PRO A 119 -13.21 1.93 18.51
C PRO A 119 -12.35 1.41 19.66
N SER A 120 -12.11 2.27 20.65
CA SER A 120 -11.39 1.90 21.86
C SER A 120 -12.08 0.65 22.43
N PRO A 121 -11.34 -0.38 22.88
CA PRO A 121 -11.99 -1.44 23.65
C PRO A 121 -12.75 -0.76 24.79
N VAL A 122 -14.07 -0.96 24.83
CA VAL A 122 -14.92 -0.43 25.91
C VAL A 122 -14.33 -0.94 27.21
N ARG A 123 -13.97 -0.03 28.12
CA ARG A 123 -13.39 -0.36 29.42
C ARG A 123 -14.41 -1.24 30.17
N GLY A 124 -14.16 -2.55 30.24
CA GLY A 124 -15.01 -3.52 30.94
C GLY A 124 -15.86 -4.46 30.08
N GLY A 125 -15.79 -4.41 28.74
CA GLY A 125 -16.46 -5.38 27.86
C GLY A 125 -15.46 -6.25 27.12
N MET A 126 -15.68 -7.57 27.09
CA MET A 126 -14.99 -8.44 26.13
C MET A 126 -15.20 -7.88 24.72
N PRO A 127 -14.14 -7.68 23.93
CA PRO A 127 -14.29 -7.16 22.58
C PRO A 127 -15.11 -8.17 21.76
N GLY A 128 -16.23 -7.71 21.20
CA GLY A 128 -16.93 -8.45 20.15
C GLY A 128 -16.02 -8.65 18.93
N PRO A 129 -16.36 -9.56 18.00
CA PRO A 129 -15.47 -9.97 16.91
C PRO A 129 -15.07 -8.88 15.89
N ASN A 130 -15.57 -7.64 16.02
CA ASN A 130 -15.36 -6.52 15.09
C ASN A 130 -14.58 -5.33 15.67
N VAL A 131 -13.62 -5.55 16.58
CA VAL A 131 -12.75 -4.47 17.10
C VAL A 131 -11.47 -4.38 16.27
N TYR A 132 -11.56 -3.71 15.12
CA TYR A 132 -10.43 -3.54 14.21
C TYR A 132 -9.50 -2.41 14.66
N GLY A 133 -8.37 -2.82 15.26
CA GLY A 133 -7.01 -2.30 15.05
C GLY A 133 -6.68 -0.87 15.49
N ASN A 134 -5.70 -0.74 16.40
CA ASN A 134 -4.94 0.44 16.83
C ASN A 134 -5.24 1.77 16.10
N VAL A 135 -5.45 2.84 16.88
CA VAL A 135 -5.60 4.21 16.40
C VAL A 135 -4.47 4.52 15.41
N TYR A 136 -4.80 4.64 14.14
CA TYR A 136 -3.89 5.19 13.15
C TYR A 136 -3.95 6.69 13.36
N ARG A 137 -2.87 7.23 13.87
CA ARG A 137 -2.60 8.64 13.76
C ARG A 137 -1.40 8.79 12.82
N PRO A 138 -1.17 9.97 12.23
CA PRO A 138 0.09 10.26 11.55
C PRO A 138 1.31 9.83 12.37
N GLU A 139 1.25 9.88 13.71
CA GLU A 139 2.29 9.41 14.64
C GLU A 139 2.58 7.91 14.56
N THR A 140 1.56 7.10 14.25
CA THR A 140 1.70 5.65 14.07
C THR A 140 2.52 5.34 12.83
N PHE A 141 2.34 6.13 11.76
CA PHE A 141 3.17 6.05 10.54
C PHE A 141 4.49 6.79 10.69
N SER A 142 4.52 7.86 11.48
CA SER A 142 5.67 8.75 11.56
C SER A 142 6.70 8.30 12.58
N GLY A 143 6.46 7.19 13.31
CA GLY A 143 7.31 6.57 14.33
C GLY A 143 8.73 7.10 14.30
N LYS A 144 8.91 8.28 14.92
CA LYS A 144 9.93 9.30 14.56
C LYS A 144 10.84 8.87 13.41
N ALA A 145 10.47 9.20 12.17
CA ALA A 145 11.47 9.42 11.14
C ALA A 145 12.51 10.36 11.75
N VAL A 146 13.72 9.84 11.95
CA VAL A 146 14.83 10.54 12.61
C VAL A 146 15.26 11.79 11.80
N SER A 147 14.64 12.04 10.65
CA SER A 147 15.08 12.90 9.55
C SER A 147 13.99 13.74 8.85
N GLY A 148 12.70 13.59 9.17
CA GLY A 148 11.60 14.32 8.48
C GLY A 148 10.63 13.41 7.70
N PRO A 149 9.89 13.90 6.70
CA PRO A 149 8.93 13.09 5.95
C PRO A 149 9.62 11.94 5.18
N TYR A 150 8.88 10.87 4.90
CA TYR A 150 9.33 9.79 4.02
C TYR A 150 9.69 10.35 2.65
N SER A 151 10.88 9.99 2.16
CA SER A 151 11.40 10.48 0.89
C SER A 151 10.91 9.65 -0.30
N GLN A 152 10.39 8.44 -0.06
CA GLN A 152 9.82 7.56 -1.08
C GLN A 152 8.88 6.51 -0.49
N VAL A 153 8.02 5.95 -1.35
CA VAL A 153 7.02 4.94 -1.00
C VAL A 153 7.09 3.77 -1.97
N ILE A 154 7.17 2.55 -1.43
CA ILE A 154 7.04 1.31 -2.19
C ILE A 154 5.74 0.64 -1.77
N ILE A 155 4.91 0.27 -2.74
CA ILE A 155 3.62 -0.38 -2.48
C ILE A 155 3.56 -1.74 -3.18
N TYR A 156 3.39 -2.79 -2.38
CA TYR A 156 3.16 -4.16 -2.84
C TYR A 156 1.72 -4.61 -2.54
N GLY A 157 0.93 -4.76 -3.59
CA GLY A 157 -0.44 -5.25 -3.47
C GLY A 157 -1.28 -4.93 -4.71
N SER A 158 -2.40 -5.64 -4.87
CA SER A 158 -3.36 -5.45 -5.95
C SER A 158 -4.79 -5.39 -5.42
N GLY A 159 -5.74 -4.99 -6.28
CA GLY A 159 -7.17 -4.95 -5.96
C GLY A 159 -7.48 -4.09 -4.74
N GLU A 160 -8.20 -4.69 -3.78
CA GLU A 160 -8.62 -4.03 -2.53
C GLU A 160 -7.45 -3.49 -1.71
N TYR A 161 -6.33 -4.22 -1.66
CA TYR A 161 -5.13 -3.74 -0.97
C TYR A 161 -4.58 -2.47 -1.64
N ARG A 162 -4.51 -2.48 -2.98
CA ARG A 162 -4.05 -1.33 -3.76
C ARG A 162 -4.92 -0.10 -3.52
N ARG A 163 -6.25 -0.26 -3.51
CA ARG A 163 -7.18 0.85 -3.26
C ARG A 163 -6.94 1.48 -1.88
N ALA A 164 -6.81 0.66 -0.84
CA ALA A 164 -6.50 1.15 0.50
C ALA A 164 -5.10 1.83 0.57
N PHE A 165 -4.08 1.25 -0.06
CA PHE A 165 -2.73 1.84 -0.08
C PHE A 165 -2.70 3.19 -0.80
N ASN A 166 -3.45 3.32 -1.89
CA ASN A 166 -3.52 4.56 -2.62
C ASN A 166 -4.17 5.67 -1.78
N ALA A 167 -5.28 5.37 -1.09
CA ALA A 167 -5.95 6.31 -0.20
C ALA A 167 -5.07 6.74 0.98
N ILE A 168 -4.45 5.80 1.69
CA ILE A 168 -3.59 6.14 2.83
C ILE A 168 -2.37 6.96 2.37
N THR A 169 -1.80 6.64 1.20
CA THR A 169 -0.66 7.38 0.65
C THR A 169 -1.04 8.83 0.33
N ALA A 170 -2.18 9.04 -0.33
CA ALA A 170 -2.69 10.38 -0.61
C ALA A 170 -2.90 11.21 0.67
N GLN A 171 -3.46 10.60 1.71
CA GLN A 171 -3.67 11.26 3.00
C GLN A 171 -2.37 11.53 3.77
N LEU A 172 -1.40 10.61 3.71
CA LEU A 172 -0.08 10.80 4.32
C LEU A 172 0.73 11.91 3.63
N ILE A 173 0.51 12.16 2.33
CA ILE A 173 1.05 13.33 1.62
C ILE A 173 0.41 14.61 2.15
N GLN A 174 -0.93 14.65 2.27
CA GLN A 174 -1.66 15.81 2.80
C GLN A 174 -1.25 16.14 4.24
N ALA A 175 -0.99 15.11 5.05
CA ALA A 175 -0.52 15.26 6.43
C ALA A 175 0.97 15.62 6.56
N GLY A 176 1.72 15.70 5.45
CA GLY A 176 3.15 15.98 5.46
C GLY A 176 4.03 14.85 6.03
N VAL A 177 3.50 13.63 6.10
CA VAL A 177 4.25 12.43 6.53
C VAL A 177 5.08 11.87 5.36
N ILE A 178 4.59 12.02 4.13
CA ILE A 178 5.31 11.70 2.89
C ILE A 178 5.65 13.02 2.19
N ALA A 179 6.87 13.17 1.70
CA ALA A 179 7.26 14.37 0.97
C ALA A 179 6.41 14.52 -0.30
N PRO A 180 5.89 15.73 -0.64
CA PRO A 180 5.05 15.92 -1.83
C PRO A 180 5.72 15.52 -3.15
N THR A 181 7.05 15.52 -3.18
CA THR A 181 7.87 15.15 -4.33
C THR A 181 8.40 13.72 -4.28
N ALA A 182 8.10 12.95 -3.23
CA ALA A 182 8.57 11.59 -3.03
C ALA A 182 8.25 10.69 -4.24
N PRO A 183 9.19 9.85 -4.70
CA PRO A 183 8.87 8.76 -5.62
C PRO A 183 7.89 7.78 -4.98
N ILE A 184 6.85 7.41 -5.74
CA ILE A 184 5.83 6.47 -5.31
C ILE A 184 5.71 5.41 -6.38
N VAL A 185 6.10 4.18 -6.04
CA VAL A 185 6.09 3.04 -6.96
C VAL A 185 5.18 1.92 -6.47
N ALA A 186 4.67 1.18 -7.43
CA ALA A 186 3.67 0.16 -7.24
C ALA A 186 4.01 -1.08 -8.05
N THR A 187 3.91 -2.26 -7.44
CA THR A 187 3.92 -3.50 -8.22
C THR A 187 2.64 -3.65 -9.05
N HIS A 188 2.79 -4.20 -10.26
CA HIS A 188 1.68 -4.50 -11.18
C HIS A 188 1.89 -5.81 -11.94
N GLY A 189 0.85 -6.28 -12.63
CA GLY A 189 0.88 -7.50 -13.43
C GLY A 189 0.73 -8.79 -12.62
N SER A 190 1.22 -9.90 -13.18
CA SER A 190 1.18 -11.23 -12.58
C SER A 190 2.02 -11.31 -11.29
N ILE A 191 1.79 -12.34 -10.48
CA ILE A 191 2.52 -12.53 -9.21
C ILE A 191 4.05 -12.59 -9.41
N LEU A 192 4.52 -13.18 -10.51
CA LEU A 192 5.95 -13.27 -10.82
C LEU A 192 6.53 -11.90 -11.20
N GLN A 193 5.79 -11.12 -12.01
CA GLN A 193 6.17 -9.75 -12.37
C GLN A 193 6.23 -8.85 -11.13
N GLN A 194 5.20 -8.93 -10.28
CA GLN A 194 5.17 -8.16 -9.04
C GLN A 194 6.35 -8.49 -8.12
N ARG A 195 6.70 -9.77 -7.96
CA ARG A 195 7.87 -10.17 -7.17
C ARG A 195 9.18 -9.68 -7.76
N LYS A 196 9.33 -9.73 -9.09
CA LYS A 196 10.51 -9.20 -9.77
C LYS A 196 10.67 -7.69 -9.50
N GLN A 197 9.61 -6.92 -9.77
CA GLN A 197 9.55 -5.48 -9.53
C GLN A 197 9.82 -5.13 -8.06
N PHE A 198 9.21 -5.87 -7.13
CA PHE A 198 9.42 -5.66 -5.71
C PHE A 198 10.88 -5.79 -5.31
N ASN A 199 11.54 -6.86 -5.75
CA ASN A 199 12.95 -7.09 -5.48
C ASN A 199 13.83 -6.00 -6.13
N GLU A 200 13.45 -5.51 -7.31
CA GLU A 200 14.12 -4.38 -7.96
C GLU A 200 13.98 -3.08 -7.15
N PHE A 201 12.77 -2.75 -6.68
CA PHE A 201 12.53 -1.57 -5.84
C PHE A 201 13.30 -1.64 -4.52
N LEU A 202 13.34 -2.81 -3.87
CA LEU A 202 14.09 -3.00 -2.63
C LEU A 202 15.61 -2.80 -2.83
N ARG A 203 16.18 -3.34 -3.91
CA ARG A 203 17.59 -3.15 -4.24
C ARG A 203 17.91 -1.69 -4.61
N ALA A 204 17.05 -1.05 -5.40
CA ALA A 204 17.20 0.36 -5.74
C ALA A 204 17.19 1.25 -4.48
N ALA A 205 16.28 1.00 -3.54
CA ALA A 205 16.23 1.72 -2.27
C ALA A 205 17.51 1.59 -1.44
N GLN A 206 18.23 0.47 -1.58
CA GLN A 206 19.51 0.21 -0.90
C GLN A 206 20.73 0.73 -1.66
N GLY A 207 20.55 1.35 -2.82
CA GLY A 207 21.66 1.71 -3.70
C GLY A 207 22.35 0.51 -4.36
N ALA A 208 21.75 -0.67 -4.28
CA ALA A 208 22.25 -1.92 -4.86
C ALA A 208 21.74 -2.16 -6.30
N GLY A 209 21.16 -1.14 -6.94
CA GLY A 209 20.69 -1.19 -8.33
C GLY A 209 20.98 0.13 -9.06
N ALA A 210 21.34 0.05 -10.34
CA ALA A 210 21.37 1.21 -11.23
C ALA A 210 19.99 1.90 -11.21
N ALA A 211 19.97 3.24 -11.23
CA ALA A 211 18.74 4.02 -11.24
C ALA A 211 17.79 3.51 -12.33
N LEU A 212 16.62 3.02 -11.93
CA LEU A 212 15.63 2.49 -12.86
C LEU A 212 14.80 3.64 -13.43
N ASP A 213 15.07 4.01 -14.68
CA ASP A 213 14.17 4.81 -15.52
C ASP A 213 12.97 3.94 -15.92
N VAL A 214 12.03 3.71 -15.00
CA VAL A 214 10.72 3.15 -15.36
C VAL A 214 9.86 4.31 -15.86
N THR A 215 9.98 4.61 -17.14
CA THR A 215 9.09 5.56 -17.81
C THR A 215 7.71 4.93 -18.00
N VAL A 216 6.66 5.75 -17.86
CA VAL A 216 5.23 5.40 -18.03
C VAL A 216 4.94 4.68 -19.37
N GLU A 217 5.84 4.81 -20.34
CA GLU A 217 5.72 4.24 -21.68
C GLU A 217 5.92 2.71 -21.72
N GLN A 218 6.76 2.13 -20.85
CA GLN A 218 6.92 0.66 -20.74
C GLN A 218 5.71 -0.05 -20.11
N VAL A 219 4.87 0.68 -19.37
CA VAL A 219 3.61 0.12 -18.82
C VAL A 219 2.56 -0.08 -19.92
N ARG A 220 2.66 0.63 -21.04
CA ARG A 220 1.71 0.52 -22.17
C ARG A 220 1.99 -0.64 -23.10
N THR A 221 3.24 -1.09 -23.23
CA THR A 221 3.61 -2.14 -24.20
C THR A 221 3.39 -3.56 -23.69
N ASP A 222 3.29 -3.77 -22.37
CA ASP A 222 3.09 -5.10 -21.76
C ASP A 222 1.62 -5.53 -21.62
N VAL A 223 0.68 -4.62 -21.89
CA VAL A 223 -0.74 -4.94 -22.06
C VAL A 223 -0.99 -5.00 -23.56
N GLY A 224 -0.97 -6.21 -24.13
CA GLY A 224 -1.24 -6.46 -25.55
C GLY A 224 -2.66 -6.08 -25.97
N TRP A 225 -2.96 -4.79 -25.98
CA TRP A 225 -4.13 -4.20 -26.60
C TRP A 225 -3.66 -3.51 -27.88
N SER A 226 -3.66 -4.28 -28.97
CA SER A 226 -3.59 -3.73 -30.31
C SER A 226 -4.84 -2.90 -30.56
N LEU A 227 -4.67 -1.57 -30.62
CA LEU A 227 -5.65 -0.64 -31.17
C LEU A 227 -5.53 -0.67 -32.70
N ASP A 228 -5.83 -1.83 -33.28
CA ASP A 228 -6.12 -1.97 -34.71
C ASP A 228 -7.14 -3.09 -34.91
N GLN A 229 -8.41 -2.72 -34.89
CA GLN A 229 -9.38 -3.21 -35.86
C GLN A 229 -10.12 -2.01 -36.43
N SER A 230 -9.46 -1.41 -37.42
CA SER A 230 -10.10 -0.66 -38.48
C SER A 230 -11.39 -1.34 -38.98
N GLN A 231 -12.42 -0.51 -39.15
CA GLN A 231 -13.39 -0.58 -40.25
C GLN A 231 -13.96 -1.96 -40.61
N LYS A 232 -15.10 -2.31 -40.00
CA LYS A 232 -16.15 -3.03 -40.72
C LYS A 232 -17.25 -2.06 -41.10
N SER A 233 -17.30 -1.80 -42.40
CA SER A 233 -18.33 -1.09 -43.15
C SER A 233 -19.75 -1.54 -42.77
N ALA A 234 -20.63 -0.56 -42.61
CA ALA A 234 -22.08 -0.76 -42.56
C ALA A 234 -22.59 -1.31 -43.90
N PRO A 235 -23.59 -2.21 -43.92
CA PRO A 235 -24.24 -2.59 -45.16
C PRO A 235 -25.09 -1.43 -45.69
N ALA A 236 -24.85 -1.07 -46.95
CA ALA A 236 -25.62 -0.08 -47.69
C ALA A 236 -27.07 -0.55 -47.87
N PHE A 237 -28.01 0.30 -47.46
CA PHE A 237 -29.44 0.16 -47.73
C PHE A 237 -29.67 0.61 -49.18
N GLN A 238 -29.86 -0.33 -50.11
CA GLN A 238 -30.39 -0.02 -51.45
C GLN A 238 -31.90 -0.25 -51.45
N MET A 239 -32.64 0.86 -51.42
CA MET A 239 -34.01 0.95 -51.93
C MET A 239 -33.94 0.95 -53.46
N SER A 240 -34.49 -0.08 -54.09
CA SER A 240 -34.87 -0.02 -55.51
C SER A 240 -36.38 -0.15 -55.59
N LEU A 241 -37.00 0.93 -56.04
CA LEU A 241 -38.34 0.96 -56.62
C LEU A 241 -38.41 -0.02 -57.79
N PHE A 242 -39.37 -0.93 -57.77
CA PHE A 242 -40.31 -1.28 -58.85
C PHE A 242 -41.38 -2.22 -58.29
#